data_AF-A0A978T9T3-F1
#
_entry.id   AF-A0A978T9T3-F1
#
_cell.length_a   1.000
_cell.length_b   1.000
_cell.length_c   1.000
_cell.angle_alpha   90.00
_cell.angle_beta   90.00
_cell.angle_gamma   90.00
#
_symmetry.space_group_name_H-M   'P 1'
#
loop_
_entity.id
_entity.type
_entity.pdbx_description
1 polymer ?
#
loop_
_entity_poly.entity_id
_entity_poly.type
_entity_poly.pdbx_seq_one_letter_code
_entity_poly.pdbx_strand_id
1 'polypeptide(L)'
;MMTYPQHPPEPDAKQSKALEQARFLEIAAYLRQVRQEQGLKITDVAHPSSLSPQLIQAIETGDFRSIPASMPSGVCIQRYADALGLNGMEVASGLPRRASAR
;
A
#
# COMPACT_ATOMS: atom_id res chain seq x y z
N MET A 1 -30.31 -20.06 34.06
CA MET A 1 -29.19 -19.33 33.44
C MET A 1 -28.83 -20.05 32.14
N MET A 2 -29.22 -19.52 30.98
CA MET A 2 -28.71 -19.99 29.70
C MET A 2 -27.60 -19.03 29.28
N THR A 3 -26.34 -19.45 29.44
CA THR A 3 -25.19 -18.71 28.93
C THR A 3 -25.10 -18.96 27.43
N TYR A 4 -25.60 -18.02 26.64
CA TYR A 4 -25.24 -17.96 25.23
C TYR A 4 -23.72 -17.69 25.16
N PRO A 5 -22.94 -18.47 24.39
CA PRO A 5 -21.59 -18.06 24.06
C PRO A 5 -21.69 -16.73 23.30
N GLN A 6 -21.21 -15.64 23.91
CA GLN A 6 -20.95 -14.42 23.16
C GLN A 6 -19.76 -14.69 22.22
N HIS A 7 -20.07 -15.14 21.02
CA HIS A 7 -19.31 -14.69 19.86
C HIS A 7 -20.34 -14.32 18.80
N PRO A 8 -20.56 -13.02 18.52
CA PRO A 8 -21.30 -12.65 17.33
C PRO A 8 -20.58 -13.24 16.10
N PRO A 9 -21.29 -13.60 15.01
CA PRO A 9 -20.61 -13.87 13.75
C PRO A 9 -19.83 -12.61 13.39
N GLU A 10 -18.50 -12.70 13.30
CA GLU A 10 -17.65 -11.54 12.92
C GLU A 10 -18.21 -10.92 11.63
N PRO A 11 -18.82 -9.73 11.65
CA PRO A 11 -19.30 -9.08 10.43
C PRO A 11 -18.13 -8.52 9.59
N ASP A 12 -16.89 -8.64 10.06
CA ASP A 12 -15.81 -7.71 9.70
C ASP A 12 -14.65 -8.30 8.91
N ALA A 13 -14.35 -9.60 8.92
CA ALA A 13 -13.10 -10.10 8.30
C ALA A 13 -13.01 -9.85 6.78
N LYS A 14 -14.14 -9.91 6.05
CA LYS A 14 -14.20 -9.54 4.63
C LYS A 14 -14.17 -8.03 4.42
N GLN A 15 -14.75 -7.27 5.34
CA GLN A 15 -14.86 -5.81 5.25
C GLN A 15 -13.52 -5.13 5.59
N SER A 16 -12.81 -5.63 6.60
CA SER A 16 -11.45 -5.26 6.97
C SER A 16 -10.48 -5.48 5.81
N LYS A 17 -10.53 -6.66 5.16
CA LYS A 17 -9.69 -6.93 3.98
C LYS A 17 -9.98 -5.99 2.80
N ALA A 18 -11.26 -5.72 2.53
CA ALA A 18 -11.64 -4.80 1.45
C ALA A 18 -11.15 -3.36 1.72
N LEU A 19 -11.21 -2.91 2.98
CA LEU A 19 -10.71 -1.61 3.40
C LEU A 19 -9.18 -1.52 3.27
N GLU A 20 -8.45 -2.55 3.70
CA GLU A 20 -6.99 -2.63 3.51
C GLU A 20 -6.60 -2.62 2.02
N GLN A 21 -7.37 -3.32 1.18
CA GLN A 21 -7.17 -3.34 -0.26
C GLN A 21 -7.38 -1.95 -0.87
N ALA A 22 -8.49 -1.28 -0.52
CA ALA A 22 -8.80 0.06 -1.00
C ALA A 22 -7.71 1.06 -0.59
N ARG A 23 -7.27 0.99 0.67
CA ARG A 23 -6.21 1.85 1.20
C ARG A 23 -4.89 1.67 0.47
N PHE A 24 -4.51 0.43 0.19
CA PHE A 24 -3.31 0.16 -0.59
C PHE A 24 -3.45 0.70 -2.02
N LEU A 25 -4.61 0.57 -2.66
CA LEU A 25 -4.83 1.12 -4.01
C LEU A 25 -4.67 2.65 -4.03
N GLU A 26 -5.18 3.34 -3.02
CA GLU A 26 -4.98 4.79 -2.86
C GLU A 26 -3.50 5.15 -2.72
N ILE A 27 -2.76 4.43 -1.86
CA ILE A 27 -1.33 4.66 -1.67
C ILE A 27 -0.55 4.35 -2.95
N ALA A 28 -0.87 3.26 -3.63
CA ALA A 28 -0.25 2.88 -4.90
C ALA A 28 -0.46 3.94 -5.99
N ALA A 29 -1.68 4.47 -6.11
CA ALA A 29 -1.99 5.54 -7.05
C ALA A 29 -1.19 6.81 -6.74
N TYR A 30 -1.07 7.16 -5.45
CA TYR A 30 -0.25 8.29 -5.01
C TYR A 30 1.24 8.10 -5.35
N LEU A 31 1.83 6.95 -5.04
CA LEU A 31 3.25 6.67 -5.35
C LEU A 31 3.51 6.70 -6.85
N ARG A 32 2.59 6.15 -7.66
CA ARG A 32 2.64 6.23 -9.12
C ARG A 32 2.64 7.68 -9.60
N GLN A 33 1.75 8.52 -9.05
CA GLN A 33 1.67 9.94 -9.40
C GLN A 33 2.98 10.65 -9.08
N VAL A 34 3.50 10.49 -7.87
CA VAL A 34 4.77 11.10 -7.44
C VAL A 34 5.92 10.68 -8.36
N ARG A 35 6.02 9.38 -8.69
CA ARG A 35 7.04 8.89 -9.65
C ARG A 35 6.92 9.58 -11.01
N GLN A 36 5.70 9.70 -11.53
CA GLN A 36 5.42 10.32 -12.83
C GLN A 36 5.74 11.82 -12.82
N GLU A 37 5.40 12.54 -11.75
CA GLU A 37 5.72 13.96 -11.55
C GLU A 37 7.24 14.20 -11.52
N GLN A 38 8.00 13.27 -10.94
CA GLN A 38 9.46 13.31 -10.94
C GLN A 38 10.09 12.88 -12.28
N GLY A 39 9.30 12.40 -13.25
CA GLY A 39 9.78 11.92 -14.54
C GLY A 39 10.59 10.61 -14.47
N LEU A 40 10.50 9.88 -13.35
CA LEU A 40 11.27 8.65 -13.12
C LEU A 40 10.62 7.45 -13.80
N LYS A 41 11.42 6.56 -14.39
CA LYS A 41 10.94 5.26 -14.88
C LYS A 41 10.80 4.28 -13.73
N ILE A 42 10.02 3.22 -13.93
CA ILE A 42 9.89 2.12 -12.96
C ILE A 42 11.25 1.52 -12.58
N THR A 43 12.17 1.40 -13.55
CA THR A 43 13.52 0.88 -13.30
C THR A 43 14.37 1.79 -12.41
N ASP A 44 14.15 3.10 -12.49
CA ASP A 44 14.93 4.10 -11.77
C ASP A 44 14.62 4.08 -10.27
N VAL A 45 13.38 3.73 -9.91
CA VAL A 45 12.95 3.53 -8.52
C VAL A 45 13.15 2.11 -8.02
N ALA A 46 13.09 1.10 -8.90
CA ALA A 46 13.24 -0.31 -8.53
C ALA A 46 14.61 -0.62 -7.91
N HIS A 47 15.68 -0.10 -8.54
CA HIS A 47 17.05 -0.34 -8.08
C HIS A 47 17.32 0.15 -6.64
N PRO A 48 17.05 1.43 -6.28
CA PRO A 48 17.26 1.90 -4.91
C PRO A 48 16.28 1.32 -3.89
N SER A 49 15.05 0.93 -4.29
CA SER A 49 14.06 0.34 -3.37
C SER A 49 14.31 -1.14 -3.04
N SER A 50 15.29 -1.79 -3.70
CA SER A 50 15.46 -3.26 -3.63
C SER A 50 14.17 -4.02 -3.99
N LEU A 51 13.35 -3.44 -4.87
CA LEU A 51 12.13 -4.05 -5.40
C LEU A 51 12.35 -4.37 -6.88
N SER A 52 11.76 -5.45 -7.37
CA SER A 52 11.80 -5.74 -8.80
C SER A 52 10.90 -4.77 -9.58
N PRO A 53 11.23 -4.42 -10.85
CA PRO A 53 10.36 -3.62 -11.70
C PRO A 53 8.92 -4.18 -11.82
N GLN A 54 8.79 -5.51 -11.84
CA GLN A 54 7.50 -6.20 -11.84
C GLN A 54 6.69 -5.95 -10.56
N LEU A 55 7.37 -5.84 -9.41
CA LEU A 55 6.72 -5.57 -8.13
C LEU A 55 6.27 -4.11 -8.04
N ILE A 56 7.09 -3.16 -8.52
CA ILE A 56 6.68 -1.76 -8.65
C ILE A 56 5.45 -1.66 -9.56
N GLN A 57 5.46 -2.33 -10.71
CA GLN A 57 4.31 -2.37 -11.62
C GLN A 57 3.07 -2.97 -10.95
N ALA A 58 3.21 -4.08 -10.22
CA ALA A 58 2.12 -4.70 -9.48
C ALA A 58 1.53 -3.78 -8.40
N ILE A 59 2.38 -3.02 -7.69
CA ILE A 59 1.94 -2.01 -6.74
C ILE A 59 1.11 -0.96 -7.50
N GLU A 60 1.65 -0.38 -8.57
CA GLU A 60 0.99 0.68 -9.36
C GLU A 60 -0.33 0.26 -10.01
N THR A 61 -0.48 -1.01 -10.40
CA THR A 61 -1.71 -1.55 -10.97
C THR A 61 -2.67 -2.11 -9.91
N GLY A 62 -2.26 -2.16 -8.64
CA GLY A 62 -3.04 -2.77 -7.60
C GLY A 62 -3.15 -4.30 -7.70
N ASP A 63 -2.19 -4.96 -8.36
CA ASP A 63 -2.18 -6.42 -8.46
C ASP A 63 -1.55 -7.07 -7.22
N PHE A 64 -2.36 -7.16 -6.16
CA PHE A 64 -1.96 -7.82 -4.91
C PHE A 64 -1.57 -9.29 -5.06
N ARG A 65 -2.04 -9.97 -6.11
CA ARG A 65 -1.72 -11.39 -6.35
C ARG A 65 -0.28 -11.59 -6.78
N SER A 66 0.33 -10.55 -7.37
CA SER A 66 1.74 -10.54 -7.76
C SER A 66 2.67 -10.15 -6.62
N ILE A 67 2.14 -9.70 -5.47
CA ILE A 67 2.94 -9.42 -4.28
C ILE A 67 3.27 -10.76 -3.59
N PRO A 68 4.56 -11.05 -3.31
CA PRO A 68 4.95 -12.29 -2.65
C PRO A 68 4.28 -12.42 -1.27
N ALA A 69 3.68 -13.58 -0.97
CA ALA A 69 3.04 -13.83 0.32
C ALA A 69 4.02 -13.72 1.51
N SER A 70 5.31 -13.91 1.27
CA SER A 70 6.38 -13.77 2.28
C SER A 70 6.67 -12.31 2.65
N MET A 71 6.11 -11.33 1.93
CA MET A 71 6.37 -9.92 2.12
C MET A 71 5.05 -9.16 2.36
N PRO A 72 4.82 -8.59 3.55
CA PRO A 72 3.65 -7.76 3.80
C PRO A 72 3.60 -6.55 2.87
N SER A 73 2.41 -6.18 2.38
CA SER A 73 2.19 -5.06 1.45
C SER A 73 2.71 -3.72 1.98
N GLY A 74 2.69 -3.51 3.30
CA GLY A 74 3.23 -2.31 3.95
C GLY A 74 4.74 -2.13 3.74
N VAL A 75 5.53 -3.22 3.74
CA VAL A 75 6.99 -3.14 3.50
C VAL A 75 7.26 -2.78 2.04
N CYS A 76 6.44 -3.27 1.10
CA CYS A 76 6.53 -2.90 -0.31
C CYS A 76 6.28 -1.40 -0.52
N ILE A 77 5.22 -0.88 0.10
CA ILE A 77 4.87 0.54 0.06
C ILE A 77 5.99 1.38 0.66
N GLN A 78 6.50 1.00 1.84
CA GLN A 78 7.56 1.72 2.52
C GLN A 78 8.79 1.86 1.64
N ARG A 79 9.31 0.74 1.11
CA ARG A 79 10.52 0.75 0.27
C ARG A 79 10.33 1.55 -1.01
N TYR A 80 9.15 1.50 -1.61
CA TYR A 80 8.86 2.29 -2.81
C TYR A 80 8.80 3.80 -2.48
N ALA A 81 8.13 4.16 -1.40
CA ALA A 81 8.06 5.54 -0.91
C ALA A 81 9.44 6.10 -0.54
N ASP A 82 10.27 5.33 0.17
CA ASP A 82 11.64 5.72 0.53
C ASP A 82 12.49 5.98 -0.72
N ALA A 83 12.36 5.15 -1.76
CA ALA A 83 13.05 5.36 -3.04
C ALA A 83 12.58 6.58 -3.84
N LEU A 84 11.37 7.07 -3.59
CA LEU A 84 10.85 8.33 -4.14
C LEU A 84 11.24 9.55 -3.29
N GLY A 85 12.02 9.36 -2.22
CA GLY A 85 12.42 10.41 -1.28
C GLY A 85 11.31 10.81 -0.30
N LEU A 86 10.27 9.99 -0.15
CA LEU A 86 9.19 10.20 0.81
C LEU A 86 9.51 9.50 2.14
N ASN A 87 8.74 9.80 3.18
CA ASN A 87 8.79 9.02 4.42
C ASN A 87 7.96 7.73 4.26
N GLY A 88 8.62 6.61 3.97
CA GLY A 88 7.92 5.35 3.70
C GLY A 88 7.15 4.80 4.90
N MET A 89 7.61 5.06 6.13
CA MET A 89 6.88 4.69 7.34
C MET A 89 5.56 5.45 7.45
N GLU A 90 5.58 6.75 7.16
CA GLU A 90 4.38 7.59 7.16
C GLU A 90 3.41 7.13 6.07
N VAL A 91 3.89 6.98 4.82
CA VAL A 91 3.07 6.58 3.68
C VAL A 91 2.46 5.18 3.86
N ALA A 92 3.22 4.20 4.38
CA ALA A 92 2.69 2.87 4.70
C ALA A 92 1.66 2.91 5.83
N SER A 93 1.88 3.78 6.82
CA SER A 93 0.93 4.03 7.90
C SER A 93 -0.30 4.78 7.41
N GLY A 94 -0.26 5.43 6.26
CA GLY A 94 -1.37 6.07 5.57
C GLY A 94 -0.94 7.29 4.77
N LEU A 95 -1.72 7.66 3.76
CA LEU A 95 -1.50 8.96 3.13
C LEU A 95 -1.78 10.06 4.16
N PRO A 96 -0.88 11.05 4.32
CA PRO A 96 -1.21 12.23 5.10
C PRO A 96 -2.49 12.78 4.49
N ARG A 97 -3.51 13.02 5.33
CA ARG A 97 -4.68 13.78 4.89
C ARG A 97 -4.11 15.06 4.32
N ARG A 98 -4.20 15.25 3.00
CA ARG A 98 -3.95 16.56 2.39
C ARG A 98 -4.84 17.48 3.18
N ALA A 99 -4.26 18.27 4.09
CA ALA A 99 -4.98 19.38 4.68
C ALA A 99 -5.40 20.18 3.45
N SER A 100 -6.71 20.19 3.18
CA SER A 100 -7.28 20.92 2.06
C SER A 100 -6.60 22.27 2.02
N ALA A 101 -5.94 22.56 0.90
CA ALA A 101 -5.35 23.87 0.70
C ALA A 101 -6.49 24.89 0.80
N ARG A 102 -6.47 25.62 1.93
CA ARG A 102 -7.02 26.94 2.23
C ARG A 102 -8.46 27.26 1.82
#